data_AF-X0PAH1-F1
#
_entry.id   AF-X0PAH1-F1
#
_cell.length_a   1.000
_cell.length_b   1.000
_cell.length_c   1.000
_cell.angle_alpha   90.00
_cell.angle_beta   90.00
_cell.angle_gamma   90.00
#
_symmetry.space_group_name_H-M   'P 1'
#
loop_
_entity.id
_entity.type
_entity.pdbx_description
1 polymer ?
#
loop_
_entity_poly.entity_id
_entity_poly.type
_entity_poly.pdbx_seq_one_letter_code
_entity_poly.pdbx_strand_id
1 'polypeptide(L)'
;MSGIQDWILSELGNRVVTGYEDVTDPETGDSYKKPIYDQRAIDKVNDLYHAVVKADKDYSDELGCQPSIKHTTVKPSGTVAKLAGVSEGMHFHYAPYLIQRIRFQDSDPLLPALKACGYHVEADIYSKNTMVAEFPIRAAHADSKKFASAGNVSIAEQFATQAFLQTYWSDNAVSCTVTFQPDEGEQIAPLMKQYRYTTKSTSLLPYVGNEFKQAPKEPIDSKTYEKKVMQIHGDVQRVFNQLNNNHDQKGAEIIGQTDCEGGACPIK
;
A
#
# COMPACT_ATOMS: atom_id res chain seq x y z
N MET A 1 1.74 -7.27 7.72
CA MET A 1 0.35 -6.75 7.56
C MET A 1 0.32 -5.71 6.44
N SER A 2 -0.74 -5.66 5.62
CA SER A 2 -0.97 -4.72 4.51
C SER A 2 -2.47 -4.40 4.40
N GLY A 3 -2.87 -3.36 3.64
CA GLY A 3 -4.26 -2.91 3.57
C GLY A 3 -4.73 -2.29 4.89
N ILE A 4 -3.79 -1.76 5.69
CA ILE A 4 -4.05 -1.39 7.09
C ILE A 4 -5.05 -0.24 7.18
N GLN A 5 -4.95 0.75 6.29
CA GLN A 5 -5.87 1.89 6.30
C GLN A 5 -7.30 1.48 5.92
N ASP A 6 -7.42 0.58 4.96
CA ASP A 6 -8.71 0.02 4.52
C ASP A 6 -9.35 -0.78 5.65
N TRP A 7 -8.56 -1.68 6.26
CA TRP A 7 -9.01 -2.52 7.37
C TRP A 7 -9.48 -1.69 8.57
N ILE A 8 -8.65 -0.76 9.05
CA ILE A 8 -8.99 0.08 10.21
C ILE A 8 -10.25 0.90 9.95
N LEU A 9 -10.34 1.53 8.78
CA LEU A 9 -11.50 2.36 8.43
C LEU A 9 -12.78 1.52 8.25
N SER A 10 -12.67 0.34 7.63
CA SER A 10 -13.78 -0.60 7.46
C SER A 10 -14.31 -1.11 8.80
N GLU A 11 -13.40 -1.56 9.67
CA GLU A 11 -13.73 -2.28 10.90
C GLU A 11 -14.11 -1.36 12.05
N LEU A 12 -13.45 -0.22 12.17
CA LEU A 12 -13.58 0.65 13.33
C LEU A 12 -14.38 1.92 13.03
N GLY A 13 -14.52 2.28 11.74
CA GLY A 13 -15.24 3.46 11.28
C GLY A 13 -14.45 4.77 11.38
N ASN A 14 -13.17 4.70 11.78
CA ASN A 14 -12.27 5.84 11.91
C ASN A 14 -10.82 5.41 11.62
N ARG A 15 -9.92 6.38 11.47
CA ARG A 15 -8.47 6.14 11.42
C ARG A 15 -7.93 5.81 12.80
N VAL A 16 -6.72 5.27 12.85
CA VAL A 16 -6.11 4.79 14.11
C VAL A 16 -5.83 5.92 15.11
N VAL A 17 -5.47 7.10 14.60
CA VAL A 17 -5.25 8.29 15.42
C VAL A 17 -6.59 9.01 15.60
N THR A 18 -7.07 9.08 16.84
CA THR A 18 -8.38 9.66 17.17
C THR A 18 -8.26 11.08 17.73
N GLY A 19 -7.06 11.50 18.12
CA GLY A 19 -6.80 12.85 18.64
C GLY A 19 -5.34 13.01 19.07
N TYR A 20 -5.06 14.14 19.73
CA TYR A 20 -3.75 14.46 20.30
C TYR A 20 -3.92 15.11 21.66
N GLU A 21 -2.96 14.86 22.56
CA GLU A 21 -2.84 15.49 23.86
C GLU A 21 -1.49 16.22 23.99
N ASP A 22 -1.46 17.33 24.73
CA ASP A 22 -0.23 18.05 25.04
C ASP A 22 0.55 17.32 26.13
N VAL A 23 1.82 17.04 25.85
CA VAL A 23 2.73 16.35 26.78
C VAL A 23 4.08 17.05 26.77
N THR A 24 4.77 17.02 27.91
CA THR A 24 6.13 17.53 28.04
C THR A 24 7.14 16.40 27.86
N ASP A 25 8.14 16.60 27.01
CA ASP A 25 9.28 15.70 26.87
C ASP A 25 10.07 15.71 28.20
N PRO A 26 10.21 14.56 28.88
CA PRO A 26 10.83 14.52 30.20
C PRO A 26 12.34 14.81 30.18
N GLU A 27 12.99 14.70 29.01
CA GLU A 27 14.43 14.95 28.88
C GLU A 27 14.72 16.39 28.48
N THR A 28 13.86 16.98 27.62
CA THR A 28 14.12 18.32 27.07
C THR A 28 13.25 19.41 27.65
N GLY A 29 12.13 19.06 28.30
CA GLY A 29 11.14 20.02 28.79
C GLY A 29 10.26 20.64 27.69
N ASP A 30 10.45 20.25 26.43
CA ASP A 30 9.67 20.77 25.30
C ASP A 30 8.26 20.18 25.30
N SER A 31 7.25 20.97 24.94
CA SER A 31 5.89 20.46 24.73
C SER A 31 5.72 19.88 23.33
N TYR A 32 5.08 18.71 23.22
CA TYR A 32 4.74 18.06 21.96
C TYR A 32 3.33 17.46 21.98
N LYS A 33 2.79 17.20 20.79
CA LYS A 33 1.46 16.59 20.60
C LYS A 33 1.58 15.07 20.55
N LYS A 34 1.24 14.39 21.64
CA LYS A 34 1.21 12.92 21.70
C LYS A 34 -0.08 12.41 21.06
N PRO A 35 -0.02 11.43 20.14
CA PRO A 35 -1.22 10.87 19.52
C PRO A 35 -2.03 10.03 20.52
N ILE A 36 -3.35 10.13 20.42
CA ILE A 36 -4.31 9.24 21.07
C ILE A 36 -4.75 8.20 20.04
N TYR A 37 -4.53 6.93 20.34
CA TYR A 37 -4.90 5.82 19.47
C TYR A 37 -6.24 5.20 19.88
N ASP A 38 -6.95 4.66 18.89
CA ASP A 38 -8.16 3.87 19.14
C ASP A 38 -7.81 2.57 19.90
N GLN A 39 -8.33 2.41 21.12
CA GLN A 39 -8.07 1.22 21.94
C GLN A 39 -8.50 -0.07 21.23
N ARG A 40 -9.58 -0.04 20.44
CA ARG A 40 -10.04 -1.21 19.68
C ARG A 40 -9.01 -1.64 18.63
N ALA A 41 -8.27 -0.70 18.06
CA ALA A 41 -7.20 -1.00 17.12
C ALA A 41 -6.00 -1.63 17.84
N ILE A 42 -5.64 -1.10 19.02
CA ILE A 42 -4.57 -1.66 19.87
C ILE A 42 -4.89 -3.12 20.20
N ASP A 43 -6.08 -3.38 20.74
CA ASP A 43 -6.49 -4.72 21.17
C ASP A 43 -6.44 -5.70 19.99
N LYS A 44 -6.99 -5.32 18.83
CA LYS A 44 -6.98 -6.16 17.63
C LYS A 44 -5.57 -6.52 17.15
N VAL A 45 -4.65 -5.54 17.04
CA VAL A 45 -3.29 -5.86 16.54
C VAL A 45 -2.47 -6.63 17.57
N ASN A 46 -2.71 -6.41 18.85
CA ASN A 46 -2.05 -7.16 19.93
C ASN A 46 -2.51 -8.62 19.95
N ASP A 47 -3.82 -8.87 19.81
CA ASP A 47 -4.37 -10.22 19.70
C ASP A 47 -3.80 -10.97 18.49
N LEU A 48 -3.72 -10.30 17.34
CA LEU A 48 -3.11 -10.87 16.13
C LEU A 48 -1.62 -11.17 16.33
N TYR A 49 -0.88 -10.31 17.03
CA TYR A 49 0.54 -10.54 17.33
C TYR A 49 0.71 -11.79 18.21
N HIS A 50 -0.07 -11.90 19.28
CA HIS A 50 -0.03 -13.07 20.16
C HIS A 50 -0.47 -14.35 19.45
N ALA A 51 -1.40 -14.26 18.50
CA ALA A 51 -1.78 -15.40 17.66
C ALA A 51 -0.59 -15.91 16.80
N VAL A 52 0.18 -15.00 16.20
CA VAL A 52 1.38 -15.36 15.42
C VAL A 52 2.46 -15.98 16.31
N VAL A 53 2.77 -15.36 17.45
CA VAL A 53 3.77 -15.89 18.40
C VAL A 53 3.36 -17.27 18.92
N LYS A 54 2.08 -17.47 19.23
CA LYS A 54 1.58 -18.78 19.64
C LYS A 54 1.73 -19.82 18.52
N ALA A 55 1.37 -19.47 17.29
CA ALA A 55 1.49 -20.38 16.16
C ALA A 55 2.95 -20.78 15.88
N ASP A 56 3.90 -19.83 15.94
CA ASP A 56 5.33 -20.12 15.79
C ASP A 56 5.85 -21.05 16.88
N LYS A 57 5.43 -20.83 18.14
CA LYS A 57 5.80 -21.70 19.25
C LYS A 57 5.29 -23.13 19.06
N ASP A 58 3.99 -23.29 18.79
CA ASP A 58 3.37 -24.60 18.61
C ASP A 58 4.07 -25.37 17.47
N TYR A 59 4.40 -24.68 16.37
CA TYR A 59 5.01 -25.30 15.19
C TYR A 59 6.52 -25.55 15.35
N SER A 60 7.23 -24.70 16.09
CA SER A 60 8.64 -24.92 16.42
C SER A 60 8.83 -26.11 17.35
N ASP A 61 7.91 -26.30 18.31
CA ASP A 61 7.87 -27.47 19.19
C ASP A 61 7.63 -28.76 18.38
N GLU A 62 6.76 -28.72 17.36
CA GLU A 62 6.51 -29.84 16.44
C GLU A 62 7.74 -30.19 15.58
N LEU A 63 8.45 -29.17 15.08
CA LEU A 63 9.64 -29.35 14.24
C LEU A 63 10.93 -29.64 15.03
N GLY A 64 10.90 -29.47 16.36
CA GLY A 64 12.09 -29.61 17.21
C GLY A 64 13.16 -28.54 16.96
N CYS A 65 12.76 -27.33 16.53
CA CYS A 65 13.66 -26.20 16.28
C CYS A 65 13.45 -25.05 17.27
N GLN A 66 14.33 -24.05 17.24
CA GLN A 66 14.15 -22.84 18.04
C GLN A 66 13.04 -21.97 17.45
N PRO A 67 12.19 -21.35 18.29
CA PRO A 67 11.23 -20.34 17.84
C PRO A 67 11.89 -19.17 17.10
N SER A 68 11.10 -18.51 16.27
CA SER A 68 11.54 -17.31 15.55
C SER A 68 11.95 -16.21 16.54
N ILE A 69 13.10 -15.56 16.29
CA ILE A 69 13.55 -14.44 17.14
C ILE A 69 12.60 -13.24 17.02
N LYS A 70 12.01 -13.04 15.83
CA LYS A 70 11.05 -11.99 15.47
C LYS A 70 10.04 -12.52 14.47
N HIS A 71 8.82 -12.01 14.50
CA HIS A 71 7.66 -12.62 13.85
C HIS A 71 6.96 -11.68 12.86
N THR A 72 6.89 -10.39 13.19
CA THR A 72 5.96 -9.47 12.53
C THR A 72 6.69 -8.27 11.94
N THR A 73 6.16 -7.79 10.82
CA THR A 73 6.65 -6.60 10.12
C THR A 73 5.52 -5.91 9.35
N VAL A 74 5.80 -4.69 8.88
CA VAL A 74 4.97 -3.94 7.93
C VAL A 74 5.84 -3.53 6.76
N LYS A 75 5.43 -3.95 5.56
CA LYS A 75 6.11 -3.64 4.30
C LYS A 75 5.07 -3.14 3.29
N PRO A 76 5.32 -2.02 2.60
CA PRO A 76 4.45 -1.56 1.52
C PRO A 76 4.75 -2.38 0.26
N SER A 77 4.13 -3.56 0.15
CA SER A 77 4.31 -4.45 -1.01
C SER A 77 3.39 -4.02 -2.17
N GLY A 78 3.81 -3.00 -2.92
CA GLY A 78 2.97 -2.37 -3.96
C GLY A 78 2.42 -3.33 -5.02
N THR A 79 3.22 -4.26 -5.54
CA THR A 79 2.74 -5.24 -6.55
C THR A 79 1.69 -6.19 -5.99
N VAL A 80 1.89 -6.71 -4.77
CA VAL A 80 0.94 -7.64 -4.14
C VAL A 80 -0.34 -6.92 -3.71
N ALA A 81 -0.21 -5.69 -3.20
CA ALA A 81 -1.36 -4.87 -2.81
C ALA A 81 -2.23 -4.49 -4.01
N LYS A 82 -1.63 -4.23 -5.18
CA LYS A 82 -2.36 -4.00 -6.44
C LYS A 82 -3.19 -5.20 -6.87
N LEU A 83 -2.70 -6.42 -6.68
CA LEU A 83 -3.46 -7.65 -7.00
C LEU A 83 -4.74 -7.74 -6.17
N ALA A 84 -4.64 -7.43 -4.87
CA ALA A 84 -5.78 -7.48 -3.95
C ALA A 84 -6.63 -6.20 -3.96
N GLY A 85 -6.17 -5.12 -4.60
CA GLY A 85 -6.86 -3.82 -4.62
C GLY A 85 -6.90 -3.11 -3.26
N VAL A 86 -5.89 -3.30 -2.41
CA VAL A 86 -5.82 -2.74 -1.05
C VAL A 86 -4.70 -1.71 -0.89
N SER A 87 -4.74 -0.93 0.19
CA SER A 87 -3.69 0.02 0.54
C SER A 87 -2.33 -0.67 0.78
N GLU A 88 -1.24 0.01 0.42
CA GLU A 88 0.12 -0.54 0.43
C GLU A 88 0.74 -0.48 1.85
N GLY A 89 0.82 -1.61 2.57
CA GLY A 89 1.31 -1.61 3.94
C GLY A 89 0.45 -0.74 4.86
N MET A 90 1.06 0.31 5.43
CA MET A 90 0.36 1.34 6.21
C MET A 90 0.09 2.63 5.43
N HIS A 91 0.48 2.72 4.16
CA HIS A 91 0.27 3.93 3.38
C HIS A 91 -1.22 4.22 3.21
N PHE A 92 -1.55 5.50 3.25
CA PHE A 92 -2.83 6.01 2.80
C PHE A 92 -2.92 5.91 1.28
N HIS A 93 -4.14 5.76 0.76
CA HIS A 93 -4.38 5.87 -0.68
C HIS A 93 -3.92 7.23 -1.19
N TYR A 94 -3.43 7.28 -2.44
CA TYR A 94 -2.92 8.53 -3.01
C TYR A 94 -4.03 9.59 -3.15
N ALA A 95 -5.23 9.16 -3.54
CA ALA A 95 -6.44 9.96 -3.67
C ALA A 95 -7.67 9.04 -3.51
N PRO A 96 -8.86 9.58 -3.19
CA PRO A 96 -10.09 8.78 -3.10
C PRO A 96 -10.49 8.17 -4.45
N TYR A 97 -10.28 8.93 -5.53
CA TYR A 97 -10.53 8.52 -6.91
C TYR A 97 -9.29 8.88 -7.73
N LEU A 98 -8.80 7.94 -8.54
CA LEU A 98 -7.62 8.16 -9.35
C LEU A 98 -7.67 7.42 -10.69
N ILE A 99 -6.88 7.91 -11.64
CA ILE A 99 -6.39 7.13 -12.76
C ILE A 99 -5.03 6.57 -12.41
N GLN A 100 -4.91 5.25 -12.46
CA GLN A 100 -3.64 4.57 -12.38
C GLN A 100 -3.21 4.16 -13.80
N ARG A 101 -2.00 4.56 -14.19
CA ARG A 101 -1.45 4.23 -15.51
C ARG A 101 -0.49 3.06 -15.41
N ILE A 102 -0.64 2.11 -16.31
CA ILE A 102 0.30 0.99 -16.49
C ILE A 102 0.91 1.11 -17.88
N ARG A 103 2.23 0.94 -17.95
CA ARG A 103 2.99 0.93 -19.21
C ARG A 103 3.15 -0.49 -19.69
N PHE A 104 2.91 -0.70 -20.97
CA PHE A 104 3.05 -1.96 -21.68
C PHE A 104 4.02 -1.75 -22.84
N GLN A 105 4.76 -2.78 -23.21
CA GLN A 105 5.41 -2.79 -24.52
C GLN A 105 4.33 -2.69 -25.61
N ASP A 106 4.57 -1.97 -26.69
CA ASP A 106 3.58 -1.78 -27.76
C ASP A 106 3.15 -3.09 -28.47
N SER A 107 3.96 -4.14 -28.34
CA SER A 107 3.68 -5.50 -28.79
C SER A 107 3.00 -6.40 -27.75
N ASP A 108 2.63 -5.88 -26.58
CA ASP A 108 2.05 -6.69 -25.49
C ASP A 108 0.65 -7.23 -25.88
N PRO A 109 0.41 -8.55 -25.76
CA PRO A 109 -0.85 -9.17 -26.16
C PRO A 109 -2.06 -8.74 -25.31
N LEU A 110 -1.86 -8.09 -24.15
CA LEU A 110 -2.96 -7.54 -23.36
C LEU A 110 -3.57 -6.27 -23.98
N LEU A 111 -2.80 -5.52 -24.78
CA LEU A 111 -3.25 -4.23 -25.32
C LEU A 111 -4.52 -4.35 -26.19
N PRO A 112 -4.66 -5.33 -27.12
CA PRO A 112 -5.91 -5.54 -27.84
C PRO A 112 -7.10 -5.84 -26.91
N ALA A 113 -6.91 -6.66 -25.88
CA ALA A 113 -7.96 -7.02 -24.93
C ALA A 113 -8.42 -5.80 -24.11
N LEU A 114 -7.47 -4.97 -23.64
CA LEU A 114 -7.75 -3.73 -22.92
C LEU A 114 -8.57 -2.76 -23.77
N LYS A 115 -8.15 -2.52 -25.02
CA LYS A 115 -8.89 -1.66 -25.96
C LYS A 115 -10.29 -2.20 -26.23
N ALA A 116 -10.43 -3.51 -26.45
CA ALA A 116 -11.71 -4.16 -26.69
C ALA A 116 -12.66 -4.10 -25.47
N CYS A 117 -12.13 -3.98 -24.26
CA CYS A 117 -12.92 -3.79 -23.04
C CYS A 117 -13.25 -2.32 -22.75
N GLY A 118 -12.78 -1.38 -23.57
CA GLY A 118 -13.08 0.05 -23.43
C GLY A 118 -12.10 0.84 -22.55
N TYR A 119 -10.94 0.26 -22.19
CA TYR A 119 -9.89 1.00 -21.50
C TYR A 119 -9.26 2.03 -22.46
N HIS A 120 -8.97 3.24 -21.94
CA HIS A 120 -8.20 4.23 -22.68
C HIS A 120 -6.74 3.76 -22.80
N VAL A 121 -6.22 3.74 -24.03
CA VAL A 121 -4.85 3.35 -24.33
C VAL A 121 -4.23 4.35 -25.31
N GLU A 122 -3.11 4.95 -24.92
CA GLU A 122 -2.37 5.93 -25.70
C GLU A 122 -0.87 5.60 -25.78
N ALA A 123 -0.11 6.29 -26.65
CA ALA A 123 1.33 6.11 -26.72
C ALA A 123 2.01 6.74 -25.49
N ASP A 124 3.06 6.11 -24.96
CA ASP A 124 3.88 6.72 -23.92
C ASP A 124 4.71 7.87 -24.51
N ILE A 125 4.64 9.04 -23.90
CA ILE A 125 5.35 10.22 -24.41
C ILE A 125 6.82 10.26 -24.00
N TYR A 126 7.22 9.39 -23.07
CA TYR A 126 8.57 9.38 -22.49
C TYR A 126 9.44 8.24 -23.05
N SER A 127 8.82 7.16 -23.48
CA SER A 127 9.48 5.90 -23.86
C SER A 127 8.96 5.43 -25.22
N LYS A 128 9.87 5.14 -26.16
CA LYS A 128 9.50 4.55 -27.45
C LYS A 128 8.97 3.13 -27.25
N ASN A 129 8.20 2.65 -28.23
CA ASN A 129 7.64 1.29 -28.27
C ASN A 129 6.85 0.90 -27.00
N THR A 130 6.21 1.89 -26.39
CA THR A 130 5.50 1.74 -25.12
C THR A 130 4.12 2.36 -25.25
N MET A 131 3.11 1.66 -24.74
CA MET A 131 1.74 2.12 -24.65
C MET A 131 1.35 2.28 -23.18
N VAL A 132 0.44 3.20 -22.91
CA VAL A 132 -0.05 3.51 -21.57
C VAL A 132 -1.54 3.22 -21.53
N ALA A 133 -1.96 2.38 -20.59
CA ALA A 133 -3.38 2.13 -20.34
C ALA A 133 -3.82 2.78 -19.02
N GLU A 134 -4.98 3.42 -19.04
CA GLU A 134 -5.59 4.08 -17.87
C GLU A 134 -6.58 3.17 -17.16
N PHE A 135 -6.39 3.01 -15.85
CA PHE A 135 -7.28 2.25 -14.97
C PHE A 135 -7.94 3.21 -13.98
N PRO A 136 -9.25 3.48 -14.10
CA PRO A 136 -9.98 4.23 -13.08
C PRO A 136 -10.13 3.38 -11.83
N ILE A 137 -9.65 3.89 -10.69
CA ILE A 137 -9.66 3.21 -9.40
C ILE A 137 -10.35 4.10 -8.36
N ARG A 138 -11.25 3.48 -7.60
CA ARG A 138 -11.84 4.05 -6.39
C ARG A 138 -11.21 3.37 -5.19
N ALA A 139 -10.60 4.16 -4.30
CA ALA A 139 -10.06 3.66 -3.05
C ALA A 139 -11.17 3.06 -2.18
N ALA A 140 -10.82 2.09 -1.33
CA ALA A 140 -11.76 1.58 -0.34
C ALA A 140 -12.23 2.73 0.56
N HIS A 141 -13.54 2.79 0.80
CA HIS A 141 -14.17 3.84 1.61
C HIS A 141 -13.92 5.28 1.15
N ALA A 142 -13.68 5.52 -0.15
CA ALA A 142 -13.44 6.86 -0.72
C ALA A 142 -14.49 7.92 -0.34
N ASP A 143 -15.74 7.52 -0.09
CA ASP A 143 -16.84 8.43 0.27
C ASP A 143 -16.99 8.66 1.78
N SER A 144 -16.18 7.99 2.60
CA SER A 144 -16.20 8.18 4.05
C SER A 144 -15.64 9.55 4.41
N LYS A 145 -16.34 10.29 5.27
CA LYS A 145 -15.81 11.54 5.87
C LYS A 145 -14.54 11.33 6.69
N LYS A 146 -14.23 10.08 7.05
CA LYS A 146 -13.04 9.69 7.81
C LYS A 146 -11.90 9.23 6.91
N PHE A 147 -12.14 9.07 5.61
CA PHE A 147 -11.09 8.79 4.62
C PHE A 147 -10.05 9.91 4.63
N ALA A 148 -8.78 9.53 4.52
CA ALA A 148 -7.67 10.43 4.30
C ALA A 148 -6.79 9.86 3.18
N SER A 149 -6.23 10.74 2.37
CA SER A 149 -5.27 10.40 1.34
C SER A 149 -3.89 10.89 1.72
N ALA A 150 -2.86 10.36 1.06
CA ALA A 150 -1.48 10.82 1.23
C ALA A 150 -1.30 12.33 1.01
N GLY A 151 -2.18 12.96 0.22
CA GLY A 151 -2.14 14.40 -0.03
C GLY A 151 -2.79 15.28 1.04
N ASN A 152 -3.60 14.74 1.96
CA ASN A 152 -4.31 15.53 2.98
C ASN A 152 -4.10 15.06 4.43
N VAL A 153 -3.50 13.89 4.64
CA VAL A 153 -3.10 13.43 5.96
C VAL A 153 -1.86 14.20 6.40
N SER A 154 -1.86 14.71 7.65
CA SER A 154 -0.72 15.48 8.15
C SER A 154 0.52 14.60 8.32
N ILE A 155 1.70 15.20 8.18
CA ILE A 155 2.97 14.54 8.48
C ILE A 155 2.96 13.94 9.91
N ALA A 156 2.39 14.66 10.88
CA ALA A 156 2.28 14.21 12.27
C ALA A 156 1.44 12.93 12.42
N GLU A 157 0.32 12.83 11.70
CA GLU A 157 -0.55 11.63 11.74
C GLU A 157 0.12 10.43 11.07
N GLN A 158 0.92 10.65 10.03
CA GLN A 158 1.71 9.58 9.40
C GLN A 158 2.79 9.03 10.35
N PHE A 159 3.51 9.90 11.06
CA PHE A 159 4.47 9.50 12.10
C PHE A 159 3.80 8.73 13.24
N ALA A 160 2.67 9.25 13.75
CA ALA A 160 1.88 8.58 14.77
C ALA A 160 1.42 7.18 14.32
N THR A 161 0.96 7.05 13.08
CA THR A 161 0.56 5.76 12.52
C THR A 161 1.74 4.77 12.43
N GLN A 162 2.92 5.26 12.04
CA GLN A 162 4.14 4.44 12.01
C GLN A 162 4.50 3.95 13.43
N ALA A 163 4.45 4.85 14.40
CA ALA A 163 4.75 4.57 15.81
C ALA A 163 3.73 3.61 16.45
N PHE A 164 2.45 3.72 16.11
CA PHE A 164 1.41 2.78 16.52
C PHE A 164 1.78 1.35 16.10
N LEU A 165 2.07 1.14 14.82
CA LEU A 165 2.42 -0.18 14.30
C LEU A 165 3.74 -0.69 14.85
N GLN A 166 4.70 0.20 15.11
CA GLN A 166 5.98 -0.18 15.67
C GLN A 166 5.88 -0.59 17.14
N THR A 167 4.91 -0.03 17.88
CA THR A 167 4.67 -0.32 19.30
C THR A 167 3.83 -1.58 19.50
N TYR A 168 2.71 -1.70 18.78
CA TYR A 168 1.68 -2.70 19.11
C TYR A 168 1.62 -3.90 18.15
N TRP A 169 2.34 -3.85 17.03
CA TRP A 169 2.29 -4.93 16.03
C TRP A 169 3.67 -5.48 15.66
N SER A 170 4.62 -4.61 15.28
CA SER A 170 5.87 -5.03 14.63
C SER A 170 7.02 -5.19 15.62
N ASP A 171 7.52 -6.42 15.76
CA ASP A 171 8.75 -6.69 16.51
C ASP A 171 10.03 -6.53 15.64
N ASN A 172 9.89 -6.55 14.31
CA ASN A 172 10.87 -5.99 13.35
C ASN A 172 10.69 -4.48 13.20
N ALA A 173 10.77 -3.94 11.98
CA ALA A 173 10.59 -2.53 11.66
C ALA A 173 9.24 -2.27 10.97
N VAL A 174 8.87 -1.00 10.85
CA VAL A 174 7.73 -0.55 10.06
C VAL A 174 8.25 0.26 8.88
N SER A 175 8.18 -0.33 7.69
CA SER A 175 8.53 0.34 6.45
C SER A 175 7.35 1.20 5.99
N CYS A 176 7.59 2.50 5.87
CA CYS A 176 6.70 3.43 5.21
C CYS A 176 7.52 4.59 4.63
N THR A 177 6.89 5.35 3.74
CA THR A 177 7.41 6.62 3.23
C THR A 177 6.41 7.64 3.72
N VAL A 178 6.83 8.51 4.63
CA VAL A 178 6.03 9.62 5.11
C VAL A 178 6.14 10.74 4.08
N THR A 179 5.01 11.17 3.54
CA THR A 179 4.96 12.32 2.63
C THR A 179 4.65 13.60 3.36
N PHE A 180 5.16 14.73 2.89
CA PHE A 180 4.91 16.03 3.52
C PHE A 180 4.76 17.12 2.46
N GLN A 181 3.87 18.07 2.72
CA GLN A 181 3.71 19.28 1.92
C GLN A 181 4.85 20.27 2.22
N PRO A 182 5.16 21.23 1.32
CA PRO A 182 6.23 22.20 1.53
C PRO A 182 6.13 22.99 2.85
N ASP A 183 4.91 23.30 3.30
CA ASP A 183 4.62 24.02 4.55
C ASP A 183 4.73 23.15 5.81
N GLU A 184 4.81 21.83 5.66
CA GLU A 184 5.03 20.89 6.77
C GLU A 184 6.52 20.64 7.05
N GLY A 185 7.43 21.19 6.24
CA GLY A 185 8.87 20.93 6.34
C GLY A 185 9.49 21.26 7.70
N GLU A 186 9.05 22.34 8.33
CA GLU A 186 9.53 22.73 9.67
C GLU A 186 9.13 21.75 10.77
N GLN A 187 8.13 20.88 10.53
CA GLN A 187 7.67 19.87 11.49
C GLN A 187 8.55 18.62 11.50
N ILE A 188 9.38 18.40 10.49
CA ILE A 188 10.19 17.17 10.35
C ILE A 188 11.12 16.96 11.55
N ALA A 189 11.93 17.96 11.89
CA ALA A 189 12.90 17.82 12.98
C ALA A 189 12.22 17.63 14.36
N PRO A 190 11.19 18.40 14.75
CA PRO A 190 10.41 18.14 15.96
C PRO A 190 9.79 16.74 16.01
N LEU A 191 9.19 16.26 14.91
CA LEU A 191 8.60 14.92 14.86
C LEU A 191 9.68 13.84 14.99
N MET A 192 10.82 14.01 14.33
CA MET A 192 11.93 13.07 14.46
C MET A 192 12.46 12.99 15.89
N LYS A 193 12.57 14.13 16.56
CA LYS A 193 12.91 14.18 17.98
C LYS A 193 11.84 13.48 18.82
N GLN A 194 10.56 13.76 18.60
CA GLN A 194 9.44 13.15 19.34
C GLN A 194 9.46 11.62 19.26
N TYR A 195 9.69 11.04 18.08
CA TYR A 195 9.59 9.58 17.87
C TYR A 195 10.94 8.82 17.98
N ARG A 196 12.00 9.47 18.47
CA ARG A 196 13.37 8.91 18.56
C ARG A 196 13.49 7.59 19.34
N TYR A 197 12.57 7.33 20.27
CA TYR A 197 12.56 6.12 21.10
C TYR A 197 11.64 5.01 20.60
N THR A 198 10.87 5.27 19.54
CA THR A 198 9.92 4.28 18.98
C THR A 198 10.35 3.87 17.58
N THR A 199 10.69 4.83 16.73
CA THR A 199 10.95 4.59 15.30
C THR A 199 12.31 3.95 15.07
N LYS A 200 12.32 2.70 14.57
CA LYS A 200 13.57 1.97 14.23
C LYS A 200 14.17 2.41 12.88
N SER A 201 13.32 2.84 11.95
CA SER A 201 13.71 3.33 10.63
C SER A 201 12.59 4.22 10.09
N THR A 202 12.91 5.30 9.39
CA THR A 202 11.91 6.10 8.67
C THR A 202 12.45 6.59 7.35
N SER A 203 11.55 6.88 6.42
CA SER A 203 11.84 7.46 5.11
C SER A 203 10.83 8.57 4.87
N LEU A 204 11.31 9.73 4.44
CA LEU A 204 10.48 10.88 4.13
C LEU A 204 10.69 11.28 2.68
N LEU A 205 9.61 11.70 2.01
CA LEU A 205 9.65 12.20 0.63
C LEU A 205 8.71 13.41 0.50
N PRO A 206 9.13 14.52 -0.13
CA PRO A 206 8.21 15.62 -0.43
C PRO A 206 7.02 15.13 -1.27
N TYR A 207 5.81 15.57 -0.95
CA TYR A 207 4.64 15.28 -1.76
C TYR A 207 4.70 16.08 -3.06
N VAL A 208 4.90 15.39 -4.19
CA VAL A 208 4.90 15.96 -5.54
C VAL A 208 3.86 15.21 -6.38
N GLY A 209 2.95 15.94 -7.03
CA GLY A 209 1.79 15.31 -7.69
C GLY A 209 1.50 15.72 -9.13
N ASN A 210 1.73 16.98 -9.52
CA ASN A 210 1.10 17.52 -10.73
C ASN A 210 2.08 17.87 -11.87
N GLU A 211 3.33 17.42 -11.81
CA GLU A 211 4.36 17.86 -12.78
C GLU A 211 4.49 16.95 -14.02
N PHE A 212 3.86 15.78 -14.01
CA PHE A 212 4.00 14.79 -15.08
C PHE A 212 2.79 14.75 -16.01
N LYS A 213 3.02 14.82 -17.32
CA LYS A 213 1.97 14.75 -18.34
C LYS A 213 1.27 13.38 -18.36
N GLN A 214 1.99 12.30 -18.11
CA GLN A 214 1.44 10.94 -17.93
C GLN A 214 1.81 10.44 -16.52
N ALA A 215 1.27 11.10 -15.50
CA ALA A 215 1.49 10.71 -14.11
C ALA A 215 1.00 9.27 -13.87
N PRO A 216 1.76 8.43 -13.15
CA PRO A 216 1.38 7.05 -12.88
C PRO A 216 0.13 6.93 -11.99
N LYS A 217 -0.10 7.92 -11.12
CA LYS A 217 -1.32 8.09 -10.32
C LYS A 217 -1.78 9.53 -10.51
N GLU A 218 -2.97 9.72 -11.07
CA GLU A 218 -3.57 11.03 -11.30
C GLU A 218 -4.87 11.14 -10.50
N PRO A 219 -4.98 12.08 -9.54
CA PRO A 219 -6.22 12.32 -8.83
C PRO A 219 -7.32 12.83 -9.77
N ILE A 220 -8.53 12.27 -9.65
CA ILE A 220 -9.71 12.72 -10.41
C ILE A 220 -10.89 12.93 -9.46
N ASP A 221 -11.93 13.62 -9.93
CA ASP A 221 -13.19 13.71 -9.19
C ASP A 221 -14.07 12.45 -9.40
N SER A 222 -15.06 12.26 -8.51
CA SER A 222 -15.96 11.10 -8.57
C SER A 222 -16.75 11.01 -9.86
N LYS A 223 -17.16 12.16 -10.43
CA LYS A 223 -17.91 12.23 -11.69
C LYS A 223 -17.08 11.75 -12.88
N THR A 224 -15.79 12.09 -12.90
CA THR A 224 -14.83 11.67 -13.92
C THR A 224 -14.54 10.19 -13.77
N TYR A 225 -14.41 9.69 -12.54
CA TYR A 225 -14.29 8.27 -12.25
C TYR A 225 -15.49 7.49 -12.81
N GLU A 226 -16.71 7.90 -12.47
CA GLU A 226 -17.95 7.27 -12.94
C GLU A 226 -18.02 7.24 -14.47
N LYS A 227 -17.73 8.37 -15.15
CA LYS A 227 -17.71 8.45 -16.61
C LYS A 227 -16.70 7.47 -17.23
N LYS A 228 -15.50 7.36 -16.68
CA LYS A 228 -14.46 6.46 -17.19
C LYS A 228 -14.79 4.99 -16.93
N VAL A 229 -15.37 4.67 -15.78
CA VAL A 229 -15.85 3.30 -15.49
C VAL A 229 -16.96 2.91 -16.45
N MET A 230 -17.88 3.81 -16.80
CA MET A 230 -18.94 3.53 -17.79
C MET A 230 -18.42 3.22 -19.19
N GLN A 231 -17.20 3.63 -19.53
CA GLN A 231 -16.54 3.28 -20.80
C GLN A 231 -16.01 1.84 -20.78
N ILE A 232 -15.75 1.28 -19.60
CA ILE A 232 -15.23 -0.09 -19.45
C ILE A 232 -16.40 -1.06 -19.42
N HIS A 233 -16.51 -1.88 -20.46
CA HIS A 233 -17.68 -2.73 -20.72
C HIS A 233 -17.33 -4.22 -20.90
N GLY A 234 -16.10 -4.62 -20.58
CA GLY A 234 -15.62 -5.99 -20.73
C GLY A 234 -14.77 -6.47 -19.56
N ASP A 235 -14.80 -7.78 -19.33
CA ASP A 235 -13.85 -8.47 -18.46
C ASP A 235 -12.59 -8.76 -19.28
N VAL A 236 -11.50 -8.07 -18.95
CA VAL A 236 -10.22 -8.17 -19.67
C VAL A 236 -9.64 -9.58 -19.64
N GLN A 237 -9.76 -10.29 -18.52
CA GLN A 237 -9.24 -11.65 -18.39
C GLN A 237 -9.98 -12.59 -19.35
N ARG A 238 -11.31 -12.49 -19.39
CA ARG A 238 -12.13 -13.28 -20.32
C ARG A 238 -11.85 -12.96 -21.77
N VAL A 239 -11.77 -11.67 -22.12
CA VAL A 239 -11.52 -11.23 -23.50
C VAL A 239 -10.12 -11.63 -23.96
N PHE A 240 -9.10 -11.47 -23.11
CA PHE A 240 -7.74 -11.90 -23.39
C PHE A 240 -7.65 -13.41 -23.65
N ASN A 241 -8.28 -14.21 -22.78
CA ASN A 241 -8.33 -15.67 -22.95
C ASN A 241 -8.99 -16.08 -24.29
N GLN A 242 -10.06 -15.40 -24.70
CA GLN A 242 -10.72 -15.64 -25.98
C GLN A 242 -9.84 -15.27 -27.18
N LEU A 243 -9.16 -14.12 -27.13
CA LEU A 243 -8.27 -13.67 -28.20
C LEU A 243 -7.05 -14.59 -28.38
N ASN A 244 -6.58 -15.20 -27.28
CA ASN A 244 -5.42 -16.09 -27.28
C ASN A 244 -5.77 -17.58 -27.34
N ASN A 245 -7.00 -17.95 -27.68
CA ASN A 245 -7.44 -19.36 -27.76
C ASN A 245 -7.15 -20.18 -26.47
N ASN A 246 -7.17 -19.56 -25.29
CA ASN A 246 -6.73 -20.16 -24.02
C ASN A 246 -5.30 -20.74 -24.05
N HIS A 247 -4.41 -20.26 -24.93
CA HIS A 247 -3.07 -20.83 -25.09
C HIS A 247 -2.23 -20.72 -23.80
N ASP A 248 -2.46 -19.69 -22.99
CA ASP A 248 -1.77 -19.50 -21.71
C ASP A 248 -2.22 -20.48 -20.61
N GLN A 249 -3.39 -21.13 -20.76
CA GLN A 249 -3.79 -22.22 -19.85
C GLN A 249 -2.94 -23.48 -20.05
N LYS A 250 -2.28 -23.64 -21.21
CA LYS A 250 -1.33 -24.75 -21.43
C LYS A 250 0.03 -24.51 -20.75
N GLY A 251 0.31 -23.29 -20.29
CA GLY A 251 1.55 -22.92 -19.60
C GLY A 251 1.54 -23.16 -18.09
N ALA A 252 0.43 -23.62 -17.52
CA ALA A 252 0.30 -24.03 -16.12
C ALA A 252 0.65 -25.51 -15.91
N GLU A 253 1.53 -26.09 -16.72
CA GLU A 253 2.28 -27.26 -16.27
C GLU A 253 3.17 -26.80 -15.13
N ILE A 254 2.93 -27.35 -13.93
CA ILE A 254 3.82 -27.22 -12.79
C ILE A 254 5.22 -27.57 -13.30
N ILE A 255 6.08 -26.56 -13.43
CA ILE A 255 7.50 -26.77 -13.70
C ILE A 255 7.97 -27.75 -12.63
N GLY A 256 8.35 -28.95 -13.04
CA GLY A 256 8.77 -30.01 -12.14
C GLY A 256 9.81 -29.47 -11.16
N GLN A 257 9.72 -29.89 -9.90
CA GLN A 257 10.65 -29.54 -8.82
C GLN A 257 12.14 -29.80 -9.14
N THR A 258 12.46 -30.42 -10.27
CA THR A 258 13.80 -30.61 -10.81
C THR A 258 14.55 -29.30 -11.08
N ASP A 259 13.86 -28.19 -11.39
CA ASP A 259 14.52 -26.90 -11.65
C ASP A 259 15.02 -26.20 -10.36
N CYS A 260 14.65 -26.70 -9.18
CA CYS A 260 15.15 -26.20 -7.89
C CYS A 260 16.40 -26.93 -7.37
N GLU A 261 16.87 -28.01 -8.03
CA GLU A 261 18.05 -28.76 -7.57
C GLU A 261 19.35 -27.96 -7.68
N GLY A 262 19.41 -26.96 -8.58
CA GLY A 262 20.61 -26.16 -8.87
C GLY A 262 20.75 -24.84 -8.09
N GLY A 263 19.77 -24.46 -7.27
CA GLY A 263 19.82 -23.21 -6.48
C GLY A 263 19.82 -21.89 -7.28
N ALA A 264 19.59 -21.94 -8.60
CA ALA A 264 19.48 -20.77 -9.46
C ALA A 264 18.12 -20.76 -10.17
N CYS A 265 17.41 -19.63 -10.12
CA CYS A 265 16.19 -19.45 -10.92
C CYS A 265 16.55 -19.46 -12.41
N PRO A 266 15.90 -20.28 -13.24
CA PRO A 266 16.16 -20.29 -14.67
C PRO A 266 15.78 -18.94 -15.29
N ILE A 267 16.70 -18.36 -16.06
CA ILE A 267 16.46 -17.16 -16.87
C ILE A 267 15.81 -17.63 -18.17
N LYS A 268 14.58 -17.20 -18.42
CA LYS A 268 13.96 -17.23 -19.76
C LYS A 268 13.85 -15.80 -20.27
#